data_AF-A0AAV4VG76-F1
#
_entry.id   AF-A0AAV4VG76-F1
#
_cell.length_a   1.000
_cell.length_b   1.000
_cell.length_c   1.000
_cell.angle_alpha   90.00
_cell.angle_beta   90.00
_cell.angle_gamma   90.00
#
_symmetry.space_group_name_H-M   'P 1'
#
loop_
_entity.id
_entity.type
_entity.pdbx_description
1 polymer ?
#
loop_
_entity_poly.entity_id
_entity_poly.type
_entity_poly.pdbx_seq_one_letter_code
_entity_poly.pdbx_strand_id
1 'polypeptide(L)'
;MNPLKDNEDVACFVVTKLSWKGKYKRIFSIGTMGISTYSPNKLEVTNQWLYSDFISITPTSKGQTTEEFTINMKKGRKSESMKFASELRAEILTEALRFRNKFAESAFVTTSYRASKLHWSDNPLPVVLNLVQLQYCDEAITSVSDFIVHKESRRYSEPVKRILGLTETCLIERDPQTYSIVTIRPLNSIYALIRHPDNPQKFRVEYVTGQIRSYTSSDRDALLATLLDGVRASGNCDVHVKMHTRPTCRGQRFGPFYLPVDEEVETNHLRFLVSLPVRWDFSRAVIQFNNNISYKGLVHATLQESKEKFIQPALIALLERDGDSEQPSEMLEAQFQCIRRLVASKMGFATFTQIPSFREKLGLKVVRALKHGDAGVAHASIDMLCALMQIII
;
A
#
# COMPACT_ATOMS: atom_id res chain seq x y z
N MET A 1 11.10 -2.17 25.86
CA MET A 1 11.85 -3.11 25.00
C MET A 1 12.48 -2.32 23.88
N ASN A 2 13.76 -2.56 23.56
CA ASN A 2 14.39 -1.95 22.40
C ASN A 2 13.91 -2.66 21.13
N PRO A 3 13.62 -1.93 20.04
CA PRO A 3 13.29 -2.57 18.76
C PRO A 3 14.45 -3.43 18.28
N LEU A 4 14.14 -4.51 17.57
CA LEU A 4 15.15 -5.32 16.88
C LEU A 4 16.00 -4.42 16.00
N LYS A 5 17.32 -4.51 16.19
CA LYS A 5 18.31 -3.80 15.38
C LYS A 5 18.12 -4.21 13.92
N ASP A 6 18.06 -3.23 13.02
CA ASP A 6 17.93 -3.39 11.57
C ASP A 6 16.66 -4.14 11.09
N ASN A 7 15.63 -4.25 11.94
CA ASN A 7 14.34 -4.83 11.56
C ASN A 7 13.43 -3.80 10.90
N GLU A 8 13.04 -4.08 9.66
CA GLU A 8 12.05 -3.30 8.92
C GLU A 8 10.74 -4.07 8.90
N ASP A 9 9.62 -3.41 9.21
CA ASP A 9 8.29 -3.99 9.06
C ASP A 9 8.00 -4.22 7.56
N VAL A 10 7.54 -5.42 7.20
CA VAL A 10 7.27 -5.84 5.82
C VAL A 10 5.77 -5.96 5.55
N ALA A 11 5.01 -6.44 6.54
CA ALA A 11 3.56 -6.49 6.50
C ALA A 11 3.00 -6.36 7.92
N CYS A 12 2.01 -5.48 8.10
CA CYS A 12 1.36 -5.23 9.37
C CYS A 12 -0.13 -5.51 9.27
N PHE A 13 -0.68 -6.19 10.28
CA PHE A 13 -2.08 -6.58 10.33
C PHE A 13 -2.68 -6.24 11.68
N VAL A 14 -3.91 -5.71 11.71
CA VAL A 14 -4.67 -5.62 12.96
C VAL A 14 -5.15 -7.03 13.33
N VAL A 15 -4.85 -7.43 14.57
CA VAL A 15 -5.22 -8.75 15.12
C VAL A 15 -5.76 -8.61 16.53
N THR A 16 -6.47 -9.64 16.99
CA THR A 16 -6.83 -9.79 18.39
C THR A 16 -5.93 -10.83 19.05
N LYS A 17 -5.11 -10.41 20.00
CA LYS A 17 -4.34 -11.32 20.87
C LYS A 17 -5.30 -11.97 21.87
N LEU A 18 -5.34 -13.30 21.88
CA LEU A 18 -6.14 -14.10 22.78
C LEU A 18 -5.27 -14.56 23.96
N SER A 19 -5.57 -14.06 25.15
CA SER A 19 -4.86 -14.39 26.39
C SER A 19 -5.85 -14.80 27.48
N TRP A 20 -5.38 -15.53 28.48
CA TRP A 20 -6.17 -15.86 29.67
C TRP A 20 -6.63 -14.60 30.44
N LYS A 21 -5.88 -13.49 30.35
CA LYS A 21 -6.24 -12.20 30.94
C LYS A 21 -7.31 -11.43 30.14
N GLY A 22 -7.62 -11.86 28.93
CA GLY A 22 -8.57 -11.17 28.04
C GLY A 22 -8.10 -11.10 26.59
N LYS A 23 -8.91 -10.38 25.80
CA LYS A 23 -8.69 -10.14 24.37
C LYS A 23 -8.15 -8.74 24.16
N TYR A 24 -7.09 -8.60 23.36
CA TYR A 24 -6.45 -7.31 23.14
C TYR A 24 -6.17 -7.05 21.66
N LYS A 25 -6.62 -5.91 21.13
CA LYS A 25 -6.23 -5.47 19.78
C LYS A 25 -4.74 -5.14 19.71
N ARG A 26 -4.06 -5.64 18.68
CA ARG A 26 -2.63 -5.44 18.43
C ARG A 26 -2.39 -5.26 16.93
N ILE A 27 -1.33 -4.55 16.59
CA ILE A 27 -0.77 -4.60 15.23
C ILE A 27 0.27 -5.72 15.22
N PHE A 28 0.03 -6.78 14.49
CA PHE A 28 0.96 -7.88 14.25
C PHE A 28 1.81 -7.55 13.03
N SER A 29 3.09 -7.27 13.25
CA SER A 29 4.06 -6.95 12.21
C SER A 29 4.98 -8.12 11.93
N ILE A 30 5.05 -8.50 10.66
CA ILE A 30 6.08 -9.37 10.11
C ILE A 30 7.19 -8.47 9.57
N GLY A 31 8.39 -8.56 10.16
CA GLY A 31 9.55 -7.78 9.75
C GLY A 31 10.65 -8.60 9.07
N THR A 32 11.72 -7.94 8.64
CA THR A 32 12.86 -8.56 7.97
C THR A 32 13.69 -9.49 8.87
N MET A 33 13.69 -9.22 10.19
CA MET A 33 14.49 -9.91 11.21
C MET A 33 13.65 -10.68 12.23
N GLY A 34 12.37 -10.36 12.35
CA GLY A 34 11.48 -11.03 13.31
C GLY A 34 10.05 -10.53 13.25
N ILE A 35 9.24 -10.98 14.21
CA ILE A 35 7.84 -10.58 14.38
C ILE A 35 7.73 -9.66 15.58
N SER A 36 6.97 -8.57 15.43
CA SER A 36 6.70 -7.61 16.50
C SER A 36 5.21 -7.39 16.65
N THR A 37 4.75 -7.08 17.86
CA THR A 37 3.36 -6.67 18.10
C THR A 37 3.31 -5.30 18.73
N TYR A 38 2.50 -4.38 18.20
CA TYR A 38 2.40 -3.01 18.69
C TYR A 38 1.04 -2.71 19.32
N SER A 39 1.02 -1.75 20.23
CA SER A 39 -0.21 -1.12 20.71
C SER A 39 -0.81 -0.27 19.60
N PRO A 40 -2.07 -0.47 19.16
CA PRO A 40 -2.64 0.30 18.05
C PRO A 40 -2.68 1.81 18.29
N ASN A 41 -2.83 2.23 19.54
CA ASN A 41 -3.02 3.64 19.90
C ASN A 41 -1.72 4.42 20.11
N LYS A 42 -0.62 3.74 20.45
CA LYS A 42 0.67 4.39 20.76
C LYS A 42 1.81 3.94 19.87
N LEU A 43 1.60 2.85 19.12
CA LEU A 43 2.61 2.15 18.33
C LEU A 43 3.84 1.70 19.15
N GLU A 44 3.66 1.54 20.46
CA GLU A 44 4.67 0.99 21.35
C GLU A 44 4.76 -0.53 21.16
N VAL A 45 5.99 -1.05 21.12
CA VAL A 45 6.26 -2.50 21.06
C VAL A 45 5.74 -3.17 22.33
N THR A 46 4.81 -4.10 22.16
CA THR A 46 4.23 -4.91 23.24
C THR A 46 4.88 -6.28 23.37
N ASN A 47 5.31 -6.89 22.26
CA ASN A 47 6.12 -8.11 22.23
C ASN A 47 6.96 -8.11 20.96
N GLN A 48 8.10 -8.81 20.98
CA GLN A 48 9.01 -8.88 19.84
C GLN A 48 9.82 -10.18 19.89
N TRP A 49 9.97 -10.82 18.73
CA TRP A 49 10.62 -12.12 18.59
C TRP A 49 11.51 -12.12 17.35
N LEU A 50 12.80 -12.38 17.53
CA LEU A 50 13.71 -12.67 16.42
C LEU A 50 13.29 -13.96 15.72
N TYR A 51 13.55 -14.07 14.42
CA TYR A 51 13.32 -15.34 13.73
C TYR A 51 14.15 -16.49 14.30
N SER A 52 15.34 -16.22 14.85
CA SER A 52 16.17 -17.22 15.55
C SER A 52 15.50 -17.82 16.80
N ASP A 53 14.51 -17.13 17.36
CA ASP A 53 13.70 -17.58 18.50
C ASP A 53 12.29 -17.98 18.09
N PHE A 54 11.87 -17.68 16.85
CA PHE A 54 10.55 -17.97 16.35
C PHE A 54 10.50 -19.39 15.77
N ILE A 55 9.68 -20.27 16.35
CA ILE A 55 9.64 -21.69 15.98
C ILE A 55 8.65 -21.92 14.83
N SER A 56 7.40 -21.50 15.01
CA SER A 56 6.35 -21.76 14.03
C SER A 56 5.17 -20.80 14.14
N ILE A 57 4.42 -20.71 13.06
CA ILE A 57 3.11 -20.07 13.01
C ILE A 57 2.15 -21.03 12.29
N THR A 58 1.05 -21.38 12.94
CA THR A 58 0.11 -22.40 12.41
C THR A 58 -1.33 -21.97 12.60
N PRO A 59 -2.22 -22.28 11.66
CA PRO A 59 -3.65 -22.15 11.89
C PRO A 59 -4.08 -23.05 13.06
N THR A 60 -5.08 -22.62 13.82
CA THR A 60 -5.65 -23.46 14.88
C THR A 60 -6.69 -24.39 14.27
N SER A 61 -6.47 -25.71 14.29
CA SER A 61 -7.38 -26.70 13.68
C SER A 61 -8.55 -27.13 14.58
N LYS A 62 -8.60 -26.64 15.83
CA LYS A 62 -9.62 -27.01 16.82
C LYS A 62 -10.50 -25.80 17.16
N GLY A 63 -11.65 -25.68 16.50
CA GLY A 63 -12.68 -24.68 16.77
C GLY A 63 -13.59 -24.35 15.58
N GLN A 64 -14.74 -23.72 15.84
CA GLN A 64 -15.69 -23.22 14.83
C GLN A 64 -15.18 -21.97 14.06
N THR A 65 -14.06 -21.35 14.48
CA THR A 65 -13.57 -20.09 13.92
C THR A 65 -12.35 -20.29 13.02
N THR A 66 -12.49 -19.94 11.75
CA THR A 66 -11.42 -20.04 10.73
C THR A 66 -10.36 -18.94 10.83
N GLU A 67 -10.43 -18.09 11.85
CA GLU A 67 -9.65 -16.86 11.99
C GLU A 67 -8.48 -17.00 12.98
N GLU A 68 -8.46 -18.07 13.78
CA GLU A 68 -7.46 -18.24 14.83
C GLU A 68 -6.16 -18.89 14.32
N PHE A 69 -5.04 -18.37 14.82
CA PHE A 69 -3.71 -18.93 14.61
C PHE A 69 -2.87 -18.85 15.89
N THR A 70 -1.87 -19.71 15.97
CA THR A 70 -0.95 -19.80 17.10
C THR A 70 0.47 -19.61 16.62
N ILE A 71 1.25 -18.81 17.35
CA ILE A 71 2.69 -18.70 17.19
C ILE A 71 3.38 -19.45 18.32
N ASN A 72 4.52 -20.08 18.01
CA ASN A 72 5.38 -20.74 18.98
C ASN A 72 6.78 -20.14 18.93
N MET A 73 7.36 -19.85 20.09
CA MET A 73 8.67 -19.20 20.21
C MET A 73 9.49 -19.85 21.31
N LYS A 74 10.81 -19.77 21.22
CA LYS A 74 11.73 -20.16 22.28
C LYS A 74 11.67 -19.12 23.41
N LYS A 75 11.58 -19.61 24.64
CA LYS A 75 11.71 -18.83 25.88
C LYS A 75 12.70 -19.54 26.78
N GLY A 76 13.99 -19.20 26.62
CA GLY A 76 15.08 -19.95 27.24
C GLY A 76 15.11 -21.38 26.71
N ARG A 77 14.98 -22.38 27.60
CA ARG A 77 14.97 -23.81 27.24
C ARG A 77 13.57 -24.37 26.90
N LYS A 78 12.50 -23.59 27.08
CA LYS A 78 11.12 -24.04 26.86
C LYS A 78 10.50 -23.33 25.65
N SER A 79 9.50 -23.93 25.04
CA SER A 79 8.64 -23.27 24.05
C SER A 79 7.49 -22.52 24.73
N GLU A 80 7.17 -21.33 24.25
CA GLU A 80 5.99 -20.55 24.62
C GLU A 80 5.08 -20.40 23.40
N SER A 81 3.76 -20.55 23.62
CA SER A 81 2.75 -20.40 22.57
C SER A 81 1.88 -19.18 22.83
N MET A 82 1.51 -18.44 21.78
CA MET A 82 0.56 -17.34 21.87
C MET A 82 -0.50 -17.44 20.78
N LYS A 83 -1.75 -17.17 21.14
CA LYS A 83 -2.89 -17.30 20.24
C LYS A 83 -3.38 -15.92 19.78
N PHE A 84 -3.73 -15.83 18.51
CA PHE A 84 -4.23 -14.63 17.85
C PHE A 84 -5.42 -14.98 16.96
N ALA A 85 -6.26 -13.99 16.67
CA ALA A 85 -7.40 -14.09 15.75
C ALA A 85 -7.40 -12.91 14.76
N SER A 86 -7.69 -13.20 13.49
CA SER A 86 -7.88 -12.22 12.43
C SER A 86 -8.60 -12.85 11.23
N GLU A 87 -9.51 -12.11 10.60
CA GLU A 87 -10.11 -12.47 9.31
C GLU A 87 -9.05 -12.67 8.21
N LEU A 88 -7.92 -11.97 8.32
CA LEU A 88 -6.78 -12.04 7.39
C LEU A 88 -5.78 -13.16 7.75
N ARG A 89 -6.21 -14.18 8.51
CA ARG A 89 -5.36 -15.30 8.97
C ARG A 89 -4.52 -15.90 7.84
N ALA A 90 -5.13 -16.20 6.69
CA ALA A 90 -4.44 -16.85 5.58
C ALA A 90 -3.28 -15.99 5.02
N GLU A 91 -3.47 -14.68 4.96
CA GLU A 91 -2.45 -13.74 4.51
C GLU A 91 -1.34 -13.57 5.54
N ILE A 92 -1.69 -13.44 6.82
CA ILE A 92 -0.72 -13.37 7.92
C ILE A 92 0.20 -14.60 7.88
N LEU A 93 -0.39 -15.80 7.76
CA LEU A 93 0.37 -17.05 7.62
C LEU A 93 1.26 -17.02 6.39
N THR A 94 0.72 -16.62 5.24
CA THR A 94 1.46 -16.55 3.99
C THR A 94 2.67 -15.59 4.08
N GLU A 95 2.48 -14.41 4.66
CA GLU A 95 3.54 -13.41 4.81
C GLU A 95 4.61 -13.85 5.81
N ALA A 96 4.22 -14.38 6.97
CA ALA A 96 5.17 -14.87 7.96
C ALA A 96 6.00 -16.05 7.42
N LEU A 97 5.36 -16.98 6.69
CA LEU A 97 6.02 -18.15 6.12
C LEU A 97 6.98 -17.84 4.97
N ARG A 98 7.00 -16.61 4.43
CA ARG A 98 8.07 -16.16 3.50
C ARG A 98 9.44 -16.14 4.17
N PHE A 99 9.48 -15.94 5.48
CA PHE A 99 10.71 -15.89 6.28
C PHE A 99 11.01 -17.21 7.01
N ARG A 100 10.28 -18.29 6.72
CA ARG A 100 10.40 -19.58 7.41
C ARG A 100 11.83 -20.14 7.45
N ASN A 101 12.65 -19.82 6.44
CA ASN A 101 14.03 -20.25 6.35
C ASN A 101 14.93 -19.61 7.43
N LYS A 102 14.45 -18.56 8.09
CA LYS A 102 15.13 -17.89 9.20
C LYS A 102 14.64 -18.37 10.59
N PHE A 103 13.61 -19.22 10.64
CA PHE A 103 13.00 -19.68 11.91
C PHE A 103 13.96 -20.58 12.70
N ALA A 104 13.74 -20.62 14.01
CA ALA A 104 14.58 -21.28 15.01
C ALA A 104 14.72 -22.80 14.85
N GLU A 105 13.77 -23.43 14.16
CA GLU A 105 13.70 -24.87 13.89
C GLU A 105 13.31 -25.08 12.43
N SER A 106 14.30 -25.11 11.54
CA SER A 106 14.09 -25.32 10.10
C SER A 106 14.01 -26.80 9.74
N ALA A 107 13.07 -27.53 10.31
CA ALA A 107 12.70 -28.85 9.81
C ALA A 107 11.29 -28.78 9.24
N PHE A 108 11.12 -28.68 7.91
CA PHE A 108 9.87 -29.16 7.32
C PHE A 108 9.91 -29.55 5.82
N VAL A 109 9.12 -30.59 5.56
CA VAL A 109 8.73 -31.20 4.29
C VAL A 109 7.62 -30.39 3.62
N THR A 110 7.85 -29.90 2.41
CA THR A 110 6.83 -29.19 1.63
C THR A 110 5.74 -30.13 1.12
N THR A 111 4.48 -29.83 1.37
CA THR A 111 3.40 -30.26 0.47
C THR A 111 3.38 -29.30 -0.72
N SER A 112 3.92 -29.76 -1.85
CA SER A 112 3.93 -29.04 -3.13
C SER A 112 2.82 -29.59 -4.02
N TYR A 113 1.97 -28.72 -4.59
CA TYR A 113 1.23 -29.09 -5.80
C TYR A 113 2.19 -28.96 -6.98
N ARG A 114 2.71 -30.10 -7.43
CA ARG A 114 3.60 -30.16 -8.60
C ARG A 114 2.75 -29.92 -9.84
N ALA A 115 3.09 -28.87 -10.58
CA ALA A 115 2.64 -28.70 -11.96
C ALA A 115 3.87 -28.63 -12.87
N SER A 116 3.67 -28.91 -14.16
CA SER A 116 4.72 -28.80 -15.17
C SER A 116 4.34 -27.68 -16.15
N LYS A 117 5.21 -26.68 -16.27
CA LYS A 117 5.12 -25.65 -17.31
C LYS A 117 5.99 -26.06 -18.49
N LEU A 118 5.43 -26.09 -19.70
CA LEU A 118 6.22 -26.30 -20.91
C LEU A 118 7.11 -25.07 -21.18
N HIS A 119 8.42 -25.28 -21.28
CA HIS A 119 9.39 -24.27 -21.67
C HIS A 119 9.38 -24.06 -23.19
N TRP A 120 9.93 -22.95 -23.68
CA TRP A 120 10.04 -22.67 -25.12
C TRP A 120 10.91 -23.68 -25.88
N SER A 121 11.71 -24.46 -25.16
CA SER A 121 12.52 -25.56 -25.69
C SER A 121 11.81 -26.92 -25.62
N ASP A 122 10.49 -26.93 -25.47
CA ASP A 122 9.62 -28.11 -25.23
C ASP A 122 9.95 -28.94 -23.99
N ASN A 123 10.84 -28.45 -23.12
CA ASN A 123 11.20 -29.12 -21.88
C ASN A 123 10.21 -28.77 -20.77
N PRO A 124 9.62 -29.75 -20.07
CA PRO A 124 8.75 -29.49 -18.93
C PRO A 124 9.57 -29.00 -17.72
N LEU A 125 9.22 -27.83 -17.20
CA LEU A 125 9.80 -27.24 -15.99
C LEU A 125 8.83 -27.36 -14.80
N PRO A 126 9.28 -27.83 -13.63
CA PRO A 126 8.42 -27.90 -12.44
C PRO A 126 8.06 -26.50 -11.94
N VAL A 127 6.77 -26.26 -11.70
CA VAL A 127 6.23 -25.00 -11.18
C VAL A 127 5.20 -25.24 -10.08
N VAL A 128 4.94 -24.19 -9.28
CA VAL A 128 3.85 -24.13 -8.30
C VAL A 128 2.83 -23.11 -8.79
N LEU A 129 1.57 -23.53 -8.94
CA LEU A 129 0.49 -22.72 -9.51
C LEU A 129 -0.25 -21.89 -8.45
N ASN A 130 -0.52 -20.63 -8.79
CA ASN A 130 -1.58 -19.81 -8.18
C ASN A 130 -2.57 -19.45 -9.29
N LEU A 131 -3.84 -19.83 -9.14
CA LEU A 131 -4.87 -19.61 -10.15
C LEU A 131 -5.72 -18.39 -9.77
N VAL A 132 -5.91 -17.47 -10.72
CA VAL A 132 -6.96 -16.45 -10.69
C VAL A 132 -7.78 -16.68 -11.96
N GLN A 133 -9.07 -16.95 -11.81
CA GLN A 133 -9.97 -17.15 -12.93
C GLN A 133 -10.36 -15.78 -13.48
N LEU A 134 -9.92 -15.46 -14.69
CA LEU A 134 -10.43 -14.35 -15.49
C LEU A 134 -11.27 -14.96 -16.60
N GLN A 135 -12.57 -14.66 -16.61
CA GLN A 135 -13.44 -14.99 -17.73
C GLN A 135 -13.18 -13.93 -18.80
N TYR A 136 -12.50 -14.29 -19.89
CA TYR A 136 -12.18 -13.35 -20.97
C TYR A 136 -13.42 -13.16 -21.85
N CYS A 137 -14.05 -11.98 -21.77
CA CYS A 137 -14.91 -11.47 -22.84
C CYS A 137 -14.04 -10.71 -23.87
N ASP A 138 -14.54 -10.55 -25.10
CA ASP A 138 -13.81 -9.84 -26.18
C ASP A 138 -13.47 -8.38 -25.81
N GLU A 139 -14.28 -7.78 -24.93
CA GLU A 139 -14.08 -6.42 -24.38
C GLU A 139 -12.82 -6.33 -23.51
N ALA A 140 -12.41 -7.44 -22.86
CA ALA A 140 -11.23 -7.48 -22.00
C ALA A 140 -9.91 -7.53 -22.79
N ILE A 141 -9.97 -7.83 -24.10
CA ILE A 141 -8.78 -7.99 -24.95
C ILE A 141 -8.64 -6.93 -26.05
N THR A 142 -9.72 -6.20 -26.39
CA THR A 142 -9.70 -5.17 -27.43
C THR A 142 -9.22 -3.84 -26.87
N SER A 143 -8.01 -3.39 -27.24
CA SER A 143 -7.45 -2.15 -26.72
C SER A 143 -8.08 -0.91 -27.36
N VAL A 144 -8.43 0.06 -26.50
CA VAL A 144 -8.87 1.41 -26.83
C VAL A 144 -7.67 2.32 -27.10
N SER A 145 -6.53 2.05 -26.46
CA SER A 145 -5.27 2.75 -26.70
C SER A 145 -4.08 1.81 -26.56
N ASP A 146 -3.06 1.99 -27.39
CA ASP A 146 -1.83 1.19 -27.40
C ASP A 146 -0.61 2.11 -27.30
N PHE A 147 0.31 1.77 -26.40
CA PHE A 147 1.57 2.50 -26.23
C PHE A 147 2.76 1.56 -26.41
N ILE A 148 3.81 2.04 -27.07
CA ILE A 148 5.08 1.30 -27.15
C ILE A 148 5.86 1.50 -25.85
N VAL A 149 6.24 0.40 -25.20
CA VAL A 149 7.02 0.41 -23.97
C VAL A 149 8.19 -0.55 -24.03
N HIS A 150 9.21 -0.32 -23.21
CA HIS A 150 10.27 -1.28 -22.95
C HIS A 150 10.16 -1.74 -21.50
N LYS A 151 9.87 -3.02 -21.31
CA LYS A 151 9.68 -3.64 -20.00
C LYS A 151 11.01 -4.01 -19.39
N GLU A 152 11.30 -3.42 -18.23
CA GLU A 152 12.42 -3.81 -17.39
C GLU A 152 12.01 -4.96 -16.47
N SER A 153 12.75 -6.07 -16.50
CA SER A 153 12.46 -7.23 -15.67
C SER A 153 13.73 -7.96 -15.30
N ARG A 154 13.81 -8.47 -14.06
CA ARG A 154 14.93 -9.31 -13.59
C ARG A 154 15.14 -10.60 -14.40
N ARG A 155 14.19 -10.97 -15.27
CA ARG A 155 14.26 -12.17 -16.11
C ARG A 155 15.08 -11.98 -17.38
N TYR A 156 15.34 -10.74 -17.77
CA TYR A 156 16.04 -10.40 -19.00
C TYR A 156 17.15 -9.41 -18.66
N SER A 157 18.31 -9.55 -19.30
CA SER A 157 19.41 -8.60 -19.15
C SER A 157 19.07 -7.23 -19.74
N GLU A 158 18.31 -7.23 -20.84
CA GLU A 158 17.91 -6.02 -21.56
C GLU A 158 16.40 -5.74 -21.45
N PRO A 159 15.99 -4.45 -21.48
CA PRO A 159 14.58 -4.07 -21.56
C PRO A 159 13.90 -4.66 -22.81
N VAL A 160 12.73 -5.27 -22.63
CA VAL A 160 12.04 -5.97 -23.72
C VAL A 160 10.90 -5.11 -24.29
N LYS A 161 10.92 -4.84 -25.59
CA LYS A 161 9.87 -4.08 -26.28
C LYS A 161 8.51 -4.79 -26.20
N ARG A 162 7.46 -4.06 -25.82
CA ARG A 162 6.07 -4.52 -25.71
C ARG A 162 5.11 -3.43 -26.20
N ILE A 163 3.93 -3.84 -26.63
CA ILE A 163 2.79 -2.95 -26.77
C ILE A 163 2.01 -3.03 -25.45
N LEU A 164 1.82 -1.91 -24.78
CA LEU A 164 0.99 -1.80 -23.59
C LEU A 164 -0.37 -1.26 -24.00
N GLY A 165 -1.35 -2.15 -24.09
CA GLY A 165 -2.71 -1.86 -24.51
C GLY A 165 -3.65 -1.64 -23.32
N LEU A 166 -4.45 -0.59 -23.37
CA LEU A 166 -5.49 -0.30 -22.40
C LEU A 166 -6.86 -0.65 -22.99
N THR A 167 -7.62 -1.49 -22.29
CA THR A 167 -9.03 -1.76 -22.59
C THR A 167 -9.91 -1.02 -21.59
N GLU A 168 -11.22 -1.21 -21.64
CA GLU A 168 -12.14 -0.65 -20.63
C GLU A 168 -11.91 -1.22 -19.23
N THR A 169 -11.44 -2.48 -19.13
CA THR A 169 -11.35 -3.21 -17.85
C THR A 169 -9.96 -3.73 -17.50
N CYS A 170 -9.05 -3.80 -18.47
CA CYS A 170 -7.75 -4.45 -18.35
C CYS A 170 -6.59 -3.66 -18.98
N LEU A 171 -5.41 -3.84 -18.40
CA LEU A 171 -4.10 -3.48 -18.95
C LEU A 171 -3.44 -4.73 -19.55
N ILE A 172 -3.03 -4.65 -20.81
CA ILE A 172 -2.51 -5.76 -21.62
C ILE A 172 -1.07 -5.47 -22.04
N GLU A 173 -0.19 -6.45 -21.89
CA GLU A 173 1.10 -6.48 -22.59
C GLU A 173 0.98 -7.39 -23.80
N ARG A 174 1.26 -6.88 -24.99
CA ARG A 174 1.34 -7.66 -26.24
C ARG A 174 2.76 -7.72 -26.77
N ASP A 175 3.04 -8.83 -27.45
CA ASP A 175 4.23 -8.97 -28.26
C ASP A 175 4.08 -8.12 -29.54
N PRO A 176 5.05 -7.25 -29.88
CA PRO A 176 4.91 -6.33 -31.00
C PRO A 176 4.98 -7.00 -32.38
N GLN A 177 5.50 -8.23 -32.49
CA GLN A 177 5.61 -8.93 -33.77
C GLN A 177 4.38 -9.78 -34.06
N THR A 178 3.92 -10.52 -33.06
CA THR A 178 2.82 -11.48 -33.18
C THR A 178 1.48 -10.92 -32.72
N TYR A 179 1.47 -9.75 -32.07
CA TYR A 179 0.32 -9.17 -31.38
C TYR A 179 -0.28 -10.07 -30.28
N SER A 180 0.39 -11.18 -29.94
CA SER A 180 -0.06 -12.13 -28.93
C SER A 180 -0.04 -11.50 -27.53
N ILE A 181 -1.03 -11.86 -26.70
CA ILE A 181 -1.12 -11.38 -25.32
C ILE A 181 -0.07 -12.09 -24.47
N VAL A 182 0.87 -11.33 -23.91
CA VAL A 182 1.91 -11.81 -23.00
C VAL A 182 1.40 -11.80 -21.56
N THR A 183 0.72 -10.73 -21.16
CA THR A 183 0.04 -10.64 -19.86
C THR A 183 -1.20 -9.77 -19.97
N ILE A 184 -2.19 -10.04 -19.15
CA ILE A 184 -3.40 -9.23 -18.99
C ILE A 184 -3.69 -9.07 -17.50
N ARG A 185 -4.07 -7.86 -17.08
CA ARG A 185 -4.37 -7.54 -15.68
C ARG A 185 -5.57 -6.60 -15.58
N PRO A 186 -6.52 -6.86 -14.67
CA PRO A 186 -7.61 -5.93 -14.41
C PRO A 186 -7.09 -4.55 -13.99
N LEU A 187 -7.69 -3.47 -14.51
CA LEU A 187 -7.34 -2.09 -14.17
C LEU A 187 -7.61 -1.80 -12.68
N ASN A 188 -8.69 -2.35 -12.13
CA ASN A 188 -9.01 -2.23 -10.71
C ASN A 188 -7.95 -2.86 -9.78
N SER A 189 -7.03 -3.68 -10.31
CA SER A 189 -5.93 -4.26 -9.54
C SER A 189 -4.71 -3.34 -9.42
N ILE A 190 -4.70 -2.19 -10.09
CA ILE A 190 -3.65 -1.19 -10.01
C ILE A 190 -3.83 -0.37 -8.72
N TYR A 191 -2.81 -0.36 -7.88
CA TYR A 191 -2.81 0.37 -6.60
C TYR A 191 -2.34 1.82 -6.78
N ALA A 192 -1.20 2.00 -7.44
CA ALA A 192 -0.62 3.32 -7.67
C ALA A 192 0.28 3.31 -8.91
N LEU A 193 0.46 4.49 -9.49
CA LEU A 193 1.38 4.74 -10.60
C LEU A 193 2.58 5.54 -10.08
N ILE A 194 3.78 5.16 -10.50
CA ILE A 194 5.00 5.86 -10.10
C ILE A 194 5.66 6.46 -11.34
N ARG A 195 5.71 7.78 -11.40
CA ARG A 195 6.47 8.53 -12.41
C ARG A 195 7.87 8.80 -11.86
N HIS A 196 8.92 8.31 -12.51
CA HIS A 196 10.28 8.53 -12.00
C HIS A 196 10.71 9.98 -12.28
N PRO A 197 11.17 10.74 -11.27
CA PRO A 197 11.66 12.10 -11.47
C PRO A 197 12.99 12.11 -12.25
N ASP A 198 13.84 11.12 -12.02
CA ASP A 198 15.21 11.08 -12.54
C ASP A 198 15.30 10.57 -13.99
N ASN A 199 14.21 10.02 -14.54
CA ASN A 199 14.20 9.49 -15.90
C ASN A 199 12.87 9.84 -16.60
N PRO A 200 12.90 10.67 -17.67
CA PRO A 200 11.71 11.20 -18.33
C PRO A 200 10.87 10.13 -19.03
N GLN A 201 11.41 8.93 -19.25
CA GLN A 201 10.68 7.83 -19.89
C GLN A 201 10.21 6.77 -18.90
N LYS A 202 10.78 6.73 -17.70
CA LYS A 202 10.59 5.62 -16.76
C LYS A 202 9.36 5.80 -15.88
N PHE A 203 8.60 4.72 -15.74
CA PHE A 203 7.48 4.64 -14.82
C PHE A 203 7.33 3.22 -14.25
N ARG A 204 6.55 3.10 -13.17
CA ARG A 204 6.17 1.81 -12.60
C ARG A 204 4.68 1.74 -12.34
N VAL A 205 4.13 0.54 -12.44
CA VAL A 205 2.76 0.20 -12.06
C VAL A 205 2.82 -0.70 -10.84
N GLU A 206 2.26 -0.24 -9.73
CA GLU A 206 2.08 -1.03 -8.52
C GLU A 206 0.70 -1.68 -8.53
N TYR A 207 0.64 -2.95 -8.16
CA TYR A 207 -0.60 -3.70 -8.08
C TYR A 207 -0.97 -3.95 -6.62
N VAL A 208 -2.25 -4.14 -6.33
CA VAL A 208 -2.78 -4.47 -4.99
C VAL A 208 -2.20 -5.76 -4.41
N THR A 209 -1.63 -6.62 -5.25
CA THR A 209 -0.89 -7.83 -4.85
C THR A 209 0.51 -7.54 -4.31
N GLY A 210 0.97 -6.28 -4.35
CA GLY A 210 2.34 -5.86 -4.05
C GLY A 210 3.32 -6.09 -5.19
N GLN A 211 2.87 -6.61 -6.33
CA GLN A 211 3.72 -6.72 -7.52
C GLN A 211 3.98 -5.34 -8.11
N ILE A 212 5.19 -5.14 -8.63
CA ILE A 212 5.60 -3.90 -9.29
C ILE A 212 6.13 -4.26 -10.68
N ARG A 213 5.67 -3.53 -11.69
CA ARG A 213 6.17 -3.64 -13.07
C ARG A 213 6.83 -2.33 -13.46
N SER A 214 7.99 -2.40 -14.11
CA SER A 214 8.81 -1.25 -14.49
C SER A 214 8.92 -1.17 -16.00
N TYR A 215 8.73 0.03 -16.55
CA TYR A 215 8.70 0.28 -17.98
C TYR A 215 9.39 1.60 -18.31
N THR A 216 9.85 1.74 -19.55
CA THR A 216 10.20 3.01 -20.16
C THR A 216 9.38 3.24 -21.44
N SER A 217 9.00 4.50 -21.71
CA SER A 217 8.29 4.90 -22.93
C SER A 217 8.60 6.36 -23.29
N SER A 218 8.69 6.68 -24.58
CA SER A 218 8.76 8.06 -25.08
C SER A 218 7.54 8.88 -24.67
N ASP A 219 6.37 8.22 -24.63
CA ASP A 219 5.07 8.83 -24.39
C ASP A 219 4.62 8.64 -22.94
N ARG A 220 5.58 8.55 -22.00
CA ARG A 220 5.33 8.21 -20.58
C ARG A 220 4.18 9.00 -19.96
N ASP A 221 4.17 10.32 -20.13
CA ASP A 221 3.21 11.20 -19.45
C ASP A 221 1.81 11.08 -20.07
N ALA A 222 1.70 10.90 -21.39
CA ALA A 222 0.44 10.58 -22.06
C ALA A 222 -0.09 9.21 -21.61
N LEU A 223 0.78 8.19 -21.59
CA LEU A 223 0.45 6.84 -21.12
C LEU A 223 -0.04 6.86 -19.67
N LEU A 224 0.67 7.55 -18.77
CA LEU A 224 0.29 7.64 -17.36
C LEU A 224 -1.05 8.35 -17.18
N ALA A 225 -1.34 9.41 -17.93
CA ALA A 225 -2.63 10.09 -17.90
C ALA A 225 -3.75 9.16 -18.38
N THR A 226 -3.59 8.52 -19.54
CA THR A 226 -4.58 7.57 -20.10
C THR A 226 -4.81 6.39 -19.16
N LEU A 227 -3.74 5.85 -18.56
CA LEU A 227 -3.84 4.76 -17.59
C LEU A 227 -4.54 5.20 -16.30
N LEU A 228 -4.23 6.39 -15.77
CA LEU A 228 -4.88 6.93 -14.58
C LEU A 228 -6.39 7.07 -14.81
N ASP A 229 -6.78 7.64 -15.94
CA ASP A 229 -8.18 7.84 -16.31
C ASP A 229 -8.90 6.51 -16.53
N GLY A 230 -8.30 5.57 -17.26
CA GLY A 230 -8.87 4.24 -17.46
C GLY A 230 -9.07 3.46 -16.17
N VAL A 231 -8.11 3.54 -15.23
CA VAL A 231 -8.25 2.89 -13.91
C VAL A 231 -9.38 3.54 -13.10
N ARG A 232 -9.47 4.87 -13.08
CA ARG A 232 -10.57 5.59 -12.40
C ARG A 232 -11.93 5.25 -13.02
N ALA A 233 -12.02 5.22 -14.36
CA ALA A 233 -13.23 4.85 -15.10
C ALA A 233 -13.67 3.41 -14.83
N SER A 234 -12.73 2.49 -14.57
CA SER A 234 -13.03 1.10 -14.17
C SER A 234 -13.60 0.96 -12.74
N GLY A 235 -13.83 2.07 -12.02
CA GLY A 235 -14.37 2.11 -10.66
C GLY A 235 -13.32 2.19 -9.54
N ASN A 236 -12.03 2.11 -9.90
CA ASN A 236 -10.94 2.25 -8.94
C ASN A 236 -10.48 3.71 -8.83
N CYS A 237 -11.24 4.53 -8.09
CA CYS A 237 -10.85 5.92 -7.82
C CYS A 237 -9.75 6.06 -6.73
N ASP A 238 -9.19 4.96 -6.22
CA ASP A 238 -8.07 4.97 -5.26
C ASP A 238 -6.69 5.10 -5.92
N VAL A 239 -6.62 4.87 -7.22
CA VAL A 239 -5.39 5.04 -7.99
C VAL A 239 -4.91 6.49 -7.90
N HIS A 240 -3.60 6.64 -7.70
CA HIS A 240 -2.92 7.92 -7.61
C HIS A 240 -1.52 7.83 -8.22
N VAL A 241 -0.97 9.00 -8.55
CA VAL A 241 0.38 9.14 -9.08
C VAL A 241 1.31 9.58 -7.97
N LYS A 242 2.47 8.94 -7.88
CA LYS A 242 3.60 9.34 -7.05
C LYS A 242 4.76 9.74 -7.94
N MET A 243 5.45 10.83 -7.63
CA MET A 243 6.58 11.34 -8.43
C MET A 243 7.92 11.23 -7.71
N HIS A 244 8.10 10.14 -6.96
CA HIS A 244 9.35 9.78 -6.30
C HIS A 244 9.73 8.32 -6.64
N THR A 245 11.00 7.95 -6.49
CA THR A 245 11.51 6.65 -6.96
C THR A 245 11.05 5.45 -6.12
N ARG A 246 10.55 5.72 -4.90
CA ARG A 246 10.20 4.71 -3.89
C ARG A 246 8.78 4.14 -4.08
N PRO A 247 8.65 2.80 -4.20
CA PRO A 247 7.37 2.11 -4.07
C PRO A 247 6.68 2.36 -2.74
N THR A 248 5.37 2.08 -2.67
CA THR A 248 4.65 2.11 -1.39
C THR A 248 5.21 1.03 -0.47
N CYS A 249 5.66 1.44 0.72
CA CYS A 249 6.16 0.51 1.71
C CYS A 249 4.98 -0.26 2.33
N ARG A 250 4.85 -1.55 2.01
CA ARG A 250 3.73 -2.36 2.51
C ARG A 250 3.72 -2.50 4.03
N GLY A 251 4.89 -2.53 4.68
CA GLY A 251 4.97 -2.61 6.14
C GLY A 251 4.50 -1.36 6.88
N GLN A 252 4.35 -0.25 6.17
CA GLN A 252 3.76 0.98 6.71
C GLN A 252 2.23 0.91 6.75
N ARG A 253 1.61 0.04 5.95
CA ARG A 253 0.15 -0.16 5.96
C ARG A 253 -0.26 -1.22 6.99
N PHE A 254 -1.32 -0.96 7.75
CA PHE A 254 -1.91 -1.87 8.74
C PHE A 254 -3.00 -2.76 8.12
N GLY A 255 -2.77 -3.22 6.90
CA GLY A 255 -3.65 -4.10 6.15
C GLY A 255 -3.19 -4.32 4.71
N PRO A 256 -3.86 -5.19 3.96
CA PRO A 256 -3.58 -5.44 2.54
C PRO A 256 -3.91 -4.21 1.68
N PHE A 257 -3.32 -4.11 0.48
CA PHE A 257 -3.59 -2.96 -0.41
C PHE A 257 -4.99 -2.94 -1.00
N TYR A 258 -5.66 -4.10 -1.11
CA TYR A 258 -7.02 -4.21 -1.66
C TYR A 258 -8.12 -4.00 -0.61
N LEU A 259 -7.78 -3.92 0.67
CA LEU A 259 -8.75 -3.77 1.75
C LEU A 259 -8.53 -2.42 2.45
N PRO A 260 -9.55 -1.58 2.64
CA PRO A 260 -9.42 -0.40 3.49
C PRO A 260 -9.05 -0.80 4.92
N VAL A 261 -8.36 0.07 5.63
CA VAL A 261 -8.06 -0.14 7.05
C VAL A 261 -9.32 0.05 7.90
N ASP A 262 -9.34 -0.54 9.09
CA ASP A 262 -10.44 -0.41 10.02
C ASP A 262 -10.60 1.03 10.54
N GLU A 263 -11.80 1.35 11.03
CA GLU A 263 -12.15 2.65 11.59
C GLU A 263 -11.19 3.15 12.68
N GLU A 264 -10.75 2.25 13.55
CA GLU A 264 -9.82 2.58 14.65
C GLU A 264 -8.44 2.97 14.13
N VAL A 265 -7.97 2.30 13.08
CA VAL A 265 -6.70 2.62 12.42
C VAL A 265 -6.78 4.00 11.77
N GLU A 266 -7.87 4.25 11.03
CA GLU A 266 -8.13 5.55 10.40
C GLU A 266 -8.10 6.69 11.43
N THR A 267 -8.83 6.50 12.53
CA THR A 267 -8.91 7.48 13.62
C THR A 267 -7.57 7.70 14.30
N ASN A 268 -6.78 6.65 14.50
CA ASN A 268 -5.45 6.76 15.10
C ASN A 268 -4.47 7.51 14.19
N HIS A 269 -4.52 7.30 12.87
CA HIS A 269 -3.68 8.07 11.95
C HIS A 269 -4.03 9.57 11.91
N LEU A 270 -5.31 9.94 12.08
CA LEU A 270 -5.69 11.35 12.29
C LEU A 270 -5.06 11.93 13.57
N ARG A 271 -5.11 11.17 14.68
CA ARG A 271 -4.48 11.58 15.94
C ARG A 271 -2.97 11.71 15.82
N PHE A 272 -2.32 10.81 15.07
CA PHE A 272 -0.86 10.81 14.89
C PHE A 272 -0.34 12.02 14.12
N LEU A 273 -1.18 12.68 13.31
CA LEU A 273 -0.80 13.96 12.68
C LEU A 273 -0.69 15.12 13.69
N VAL A 274 -1.36 15.00 14.84
CA VAL A 274 -1.40 16.02 15.89
C VAL A 274 -0.47 15.65 17.05
N SER A 275 -0.58 14.42 17.54
CA SER A 275 0.23 13.86 18.63
C SER A 275 1.07 12.71 18.09
N LEU A 276 2.33 13.02 17.79
CA LEU A 276 3.26 12.08 17.16
C LEU A 276 3.53 10.87 18.08
N PRO A 277 3.43 9.63 17.55
CA PRO A 277 3.90 8.45 18.26
C PRO A 277 5.38 8.56 18.64
N VAL A 278 5.79 7.77 19.64
CA VAL A 278 7.18 7.74 20.09
C VAL A 278 8.11 7.38 18.91
N ARG A 279 9.15 8.19 18.68
CA ARG A 279 10.13 8.05 17.57
C ARG A 279 9.58 8.31 16.17
N TRP A 280 8.41 8.93 16.05
CA TRP A 280 7.92 9.43 14.77
C TRP A 280 8.27 10.92 14.64
N ASP A 281 8.72 11.29 13.45
CA ASP A 281 8.67 12.67 12.99
C ASP A 281 7.37 12.90 12.20
N PHE A 282 7.13 14.15 11.82
CA PHE A 282 5.94 14.51 11.06
C PHE A 282 5.93 13.89 9.65
N SER A 283 7.10 13.80 9.02
CA SER A 283 7.25 13.15 7.72
C SER A 283 6.74 11.73 7.74
N ARG A 284 7.19 10.94 8.72
CA ARG A 284 6.71 9.59 8.92
C ARG A 284 5.21 9.55 9.20
N ALA A 285 4.68 10.46 10.02
CA ALA A 285 3.24 10.50 10.31
C ALA A 285 2.39 10.72 9.04
N VAL A 286 2.82 11.65 8.16
CA VAL A 286 2.16 11.94 6.88
C VAL A 286 2.25 10.77 5.91
N ILE A 287 3.44 10.18 5.74
CA ILE A 287 3.63 9.02 4.85
C ILE A 287 2.81 7.82 5.35
N GLN A 288 2.81 7.57 6.66
CA GLN A 288 2.02 6.51 7.28
C GLN A 288 0.52 6.74 7.10
N PHE A 289 0.06 7.99 7.25
CA PHE A 289 -1.33 8.36 6.94
C PHE A 289 -1.66 8.03 5.47
N ASN A 290 -0.85 8.49 4.51
CA ASN A 290 -1.08 8.25 3.08
C ASN A 290 -1.10 6.77 2.70
N ASN A 291 -0.31 5.93 3.39
CA ASN A 291 -0.25 4.50 3.14
C ASN A 291 -1.43 3.72 3.75
N ASN A 292 -2.12 4.28 4.74
CA ASN A 292 -3.25 3.63 5.42
C ASN A 292 -4.60 4.16 4.93
N ILE A 293 -4.69 5.45 4.63
CA ILE A 293 -5.93 6.10 4.21
C ILE A 293 -6.11 6.00 2.70
N SER A 294 -7.30 5.56 2.28
CA SER A 294 -7.75 5.49 0.89
C SER A 294 -7.55 6.84 0.19
N TYR A 295 -7.16 6.81 -1.09
CA TYR A 295 -7.03 8.05 -1.85
C TYR A 295 -8.38 8.76 -1.90
N LYS A 296 -9.49 8.00 -2.09
CA LYS A 296 -10.88 8.50 -2.09
C LYS A 296 -11.27 9.25 -0.81
N GLY A 297 -10.59 8.99 0.30
CA GLY A 297 -10.72 9.73 1.56
C GLY A 297 -11.01 8.83 2.75
N LEU A 298 -11.47 9.42 3.85
CA LEU A 298 -11.85 8.71 5.07
C LEU A 298 -13.13 7.88 4.83
N VAL A 299 -12.97 6.56 4.71
CA VAL A 299 -14.06 5.63 4.34
C VAL A 299 -15.07 5.48 5.47
N HIS A 300 -14.61 5.57 6.72
CA HIS A 300 -15.45 5.37 7.90
C HIS A 300 -15.94 6.68 8.51
N ALA A 301 -15.72 7.83 7.87
CA ALA A 301 -16.13 9.14 8.39
C ALA A 301 -17.64 9.38 8.31
N THR A 302 -18.36 8.64 7.46
CA THR A 302 -19.81 8.77 7.24
C THR A 302 -20.67 8.16 8.34
N LEU A 303 -20.10 7.35 9.23
CA LEU A 303 -20.87 6.57 10.21
C LEU A 303 -21.10 7.29 11.55
N GLN A 304 -20.31 8.33 11.89
CA GLN A 304 -20.44 9.05 13.15
C GLN A 304 -19.99 10.52 13.03
N GLU A 305 -20.83 11.46 13.48
CA GLU A 305 -20.54 12.91 13.59
C GLU A 305 -19.33 13.22 14.50
N SER A 306 -18.90 12.25 15.32
CA SER A 306 -17.86 12.43 16.34
C SER A 306 -16.43 12.61 15.80
N LYS A 307 -16.21 12.47 14.48
CA LYS A 307 -14.87 12.50 13.85
C LYS A 307 -14.37 13.88 13.43
N GLU A 308 -15.24 14.89 13.32
CA GLU A 308 -14.83 16.29 13.03
C GLU A 308 -13.73 16.77 13.98
N LYS A 309 -13.85 16.40 15.26
CA LYS A 309 -12.89 16.71 16.32
C LYS A 309 -11.46 16.21 16.06
N PHE A 310 -11.27 15.24 15.17
CA PHE A 310 -9.96 14.72 14.78
C PHE A 310 -9.49 15.25 13.41
N ILE A 311 -10.43 15.56 12.50
CA ILE A 311 -10.11 16.06 11.17
C ILE A 311 -9.61 17.50 11.22
N GLN A 312 -10.29 18.38 11.96
CA GLN A 312 -9.92 19.79 12.05
C GLN A 312 -8.50 19.98 12.57
N PRO A 313 -8.09 19.36 13.71
CA PRO A 313 -6.72 19.48 14.19
C PRO A 313 -5.67 18.90 13.22
N ALA A 314 -5.98 17.81 12.51
CA ALA A 314 -5.08 17.22 11.53
C ALA A 314 -4.87 18.15 10.31
N LEU A 315 -5.94 18.76 9.80
CA LEU A 315 -5.87 19.75 8.73
C LEU A 315 -5.07 20.99 9.15
N ILE A 316 -5.27 21.48 10.37
CA ILE A 316 -4.50 22.60 10.93
C ILE A 316 -3.02 22.23 11.03
N ALA A 317 -2.68 21.04 11.55
CA ALA A 317 -1.29 20.59 11.67
C ALA A 317 -0.56 20.51 10.32
N LEU A 318 -1.26 20.13 9.23
CA LEU A 318 -0.71 20.08 7.86
C LEU A 318 -0.47 21.48 7.25
N LEU A 319 -1.23 22.48 7.69
CA LEU A 319 -1.08 23.87 7.23
C LEU A 319 -0.06 24.66 8.07
N GLU A 320 -0.04 24.46 9.39
CA GLU A 320 0.86 25.18 10.30
C GLU A 320 2.30 24.74 10.17
N ARG A 321 2.53 23.48 9.78
CA ARG A 321 3.86 22.99 9.41
C ARG A 321 4.18 23.38 7.98
N ASP A 322 4.07 24.68 7.73
CA ASP A 322 4.59 25.37 6.56
C ASP A 322 6.04 24.94 6.33
N GLY A 323 6.48 25.03 5.07
CA GLY A 323 7.86 24.74 4.64
C GLY A 323 8.88 25.70 5.25
N ASP A 324 8.94 25.80 6.57
CA ASP A 324 10.05 26.38 7.29
C ASP A 324 11.25 25.46 7.10
N SER A 325 12.22 25.96 6.35
CA SER A 325 13.45 25.30 5.89
C SER A 325 13.24 24.26 4.79
N GLU A 326 14.21 24.13 3.87
CA GLU A 326 14.22 23.26 2.69
C GLU A 326 13.68 21.84 2.94
N GLN A 327 12.37 21.64 2.79
CA GLN A 327 11.78 20.30 2.87
C GLN A 327 11.98 19.58 1.53
N PRO A 328 12.33 18.29 1.54
CA PRO A 328 12.43 17.52 0.30
C PRO A 328 11.10 17.52 -0.47
N SER A 329 11.17 17.57 -1.80
CA SER A 329 9.98 17.54 -2.67
C SER A 329 9.04 16.37 -2.36
N GLU A 330 9.58 15.19 -2.04
CA GLU A 330 8.82 13.99 -1.63
C GLU A 330 7.94 14.26 -0.40
N MET A 331 8.40 15.08 0.56
CA MET A 331 7.63 15.43 1.74
C MET A 331 6.53 16.43 1.43
N LEU A 332 6.81 17.43 0.59
CA LEU A 332 5.80 18.39 0.15
C LEU A 332 4.70 17.70 -0.66
N GLU A 333 5.07 16.80 -1.58
CA GLU A 333 4.15 15.94 -2.32
C GLU A 333 3.26 15.13 -1.35
N ALA A 334 3.86 14.48 -0.35
CA ALA A 334 3.14 13.69 0.63
C ALA A 334 2.15 14.52 1.48
N GLN A 335 2.49 15.77 1.84
CA GLN A 335 1.56 16.64 2.56
C GLN A 335 0.33 16.99 1.72
N PHE A 336 0.50 17.33 0.44
CA PHE A 336 -0.65 17.59 -0.45
C PHE A 336 -1.51 16.34 -0.66
N GLN A 337 -0.87 15.18 -0.83
CA GLN A 337 -1.59 13.89 -0.90
C GLN A 337 -2.36 13.57 0.39
N CYS A 338 -1.87 14.01 1.55
CA CYS A 338 -2.55 13.86 2.83
C CYS A 338 -3.76 14.80 2.94
N ILE A 339 -3.58 16.08 2.60
CA ILE A 339 -4.68 17.07 2.56
C ILE A 339 -5.76 16.60 1.59
N ARG A 340 -5.38 16.15 0.38
CA ARG A 340 -6.30 15.61 -0.64
C ARG A 340 -7.21 14.52 -0.07
N ARG A 341 -6.64 13.55 0.65
CA ARG A 341 -7.40 12.45 1.27
C ARG A 341 -8.38 12.95 2.32
N LEU A 342 -7.99 13.93 3.13
CA LEU A 342 -8.87 14.51 4.14
C LEU A 342 -10.06 15.22 3.48
N VAL A 343 -9.79 16.12 2.53
CA VAL A 343 -10.81 16.97 1.90
C VAL A 343 -11.70 16.23 0.90
N ALA A 344 -11.29 15.05 0.42
CA ALA A 344 -12.11 14.23 -0.46
C ALA A 344 -13.26 13.48 0.24
N SER A 345 -13.23 13.41 1.57
CA SER A 345 -14.36 12.91 2.35
C SER A 345 -15.38 14.03 2.58
N LYS A 346 -16.68 13.70 2.56
CA LYS A 346 -17.77 14.66 2.83
C LYS A 346 -17.56 15.43 4.14
N MET A 347 -17.19 14.70 5.20
CA MET A 347 -16.88 15.27 6.52
C MET A 347 -15.66 16.19 6.48
N GLY A 348 -14.58 15.78 5.81
CA GLY A 348 -13.38 16.61 5.71
C GLY A 348 -13.57 17.86 4.86
N PHE A 349 -14.39 17.79 3.82
CA PHE A 349 -14.81 18.97 3.06
C PHE A 349 -15.66 19.93 3.90
N ALA A 350 -16.63 19.41 4.65
CA ALA A 350 -17.44 20.22 5.57
C ALA A 350 -16.57 20.87 6.66
N THR A 351 -15.62 20.13 7.22
CA THR A 351 -14.66 20.64 8.21
C THR A 351 -13.78 21.73 7.59
N PHE A 352 -13.29 21.53 6.36
CA PHE A 352 -12.49 22.50 5.63
C PHE A 352 -13.17 23.87 5.49
N THR A 353 -14.49 23.91 5.25
CA THR A 353 -15.21 25.18 5.09
C THR A 353 -15.42 25.95 6.39
N GLN A 354 -15.28 25.27 7.54
CA GLN A 354 -15.48 25.85 8.86
C GLN A 354 -14.19 26.40 9.48
N ILE A 355 -13.00 26.02 8.99
CA ILE A 355 -11.74 26.47 9.58
C ILE A 355 -11.43 27.92 9.15
N PRO A 356 -11.26 28.87 10.10
CA PRO A 356 -10.93 30.26 9.79
C PRO A 356 -9.62 30.40 9.00
N SER A 357 -9.61 31.27 7.99
CA SER A 357 -8.46 31.57 7.12
C SER A 357 -7.83 30.35 6.43
N PHE A 358 -8.50 29.18 6.42
CA PHE A 358 -7.93 27.96 5.85
C PHE A 358 -7.68 28.10 4.35
N ARG A 359 -8.63 28.69 3.63
CA ARG A 359 -8.54 28.92 2.17
C ARG A 359 -7.33 29.79 1.82
N GLU A 360 -7.08 30.83 2.60
CA GLU A 360 -5.94 31.73 2.41
C GLU A 360 -4.62 31.00 2.67
N LYS A 361 -4.49 30.31 3.81
CA LYS A 361 -3.30 29.53 4.16
C LYS A 361 -3.01 28.42 3.13
N LEU A 362 -4.03 27.68 2.72
CA LEU A 362 -3.90 26.64 1.69
C LEU A 362 -3.50 27.26 0.34
N GLY A 363 -4.12 28.38 -0.04
CA GLY A 363 -3.79 29.11 -1.28
C GLY A 363 -2.32 29.54 -1.31
N LEU A 364 -1.82 30.12 -0.21
CA LEU A 364 -0.39 30.47 -0.06
C LEU A 364 0.51 29.24 -0.17
N LYS A 365 0.13 28.12 0.46
CA LYS A 365 0.87 26.85 0.37
C LYS A 365 0.95 26.34 -1.07
N VAL A 366 -0.15 26.38 -1.82
CA VAL A 366 -0.18 26.00 -3.24
C VAL A 366 0.69 26.93 -4.08
N VAL A 367 0.61 28.25 -3.89
CA VAL A 367 1.45 29.19 -4.65
C VAL A 367 2.93 28.94 -4.39
N ARG A 368 3.33 28.68 -3.15
CA ARG A 368 4.71 28.30 -2.81
C ARG A 368 5.11 26.98 -3.48
N ALA A 369 4.22 25.99 -3.46
CA ALA A 369 4.43 24.69 -4.10
C ALA A 369 4.66 24.78 -5.62
N LEU A 370 3.88 25.63 -6.31
CA LEU A 370 4.06 25.88 -7.75
C LEU A 370 5.36 26.63 -8.05
N LYS A 371 5.76 27.56 -7.17
CA LYS A 371 7.04 28.29 -7.29
C LYS A 371 8.27 27.41 -7.01
N HIS A 372 8.10 26.28 -6.32
CA HIS A 372 9.17 25.33 -6.02
C HIS A 372 9.74 24.66 -7.28
N GLY A 373 8.99 24.63 -8.39
CA GLY A 373 9.47 24.12 -9.68
C GLY A 373 9.55 22.59 -9.79
N ASP A 374 9.03 21.85 -8.80
CA ASP A 374 8.98 20.39 -8.81
C ASP A 374 7.65 19.87 -9.37
N ALA A 375 7.72 19.00 -10.37
CA ALA A 375 6.54 18.47 -11.06
C ALA A 375 5.64 17.61 -10.16
N GLY A 376 6.22 16.88 -9.19
CA GLY A 376 5.50 16.05 -8.23
C GLY A 376 4.70 16.87 -7.25
N VAL A 377 5.35 17.89 -6.68
CA VAL A 377 4.72 18.86 -5.79
C VAL A 377 3.62 19.64 -6.51
N ALA A 378 3.88 20.10 -7.75
CA ALA A 378 2.87 20.79 -8.56
C ALA A 378 1.66 19.89 -8.84
N HIS A 379 1.88 18.66 -9.32
CA HIS A 379 0.81 17.70 -9.58
C HIS A 379 -0.02 17.40 -8.33
N ALA A 380 0.62 17.10 -7.19
CA ALA A 380 -0.09 16.81 -5.95
C ALA A 380 -0.90 18.00 -5.44
N SER A 381 -0.37 19.23 -5.59
CA SER A 381 -1.10 20.45 -5.21
C SER A 381 -2.34 20.69 -6.09
N ILE A 382 -2.24 20.43 -7.40
CA ILE A 382 -3.34 20.58 -8.34
C ILE A 382 -4.38 19.48 -8.14
N ASP A 383 -3.99 18.21 -8.00
CA ASP A 383 -4.94 17.10 -7.75
C ASP A 383 -5.68 17.28 -6.41
N MET A 384 -5.02 17.85 -5.38
CA MET A 384 -5.65 18.25 -4.13
C MET A 384 -6.71 19.35 -4.35
N LEU A 385 -6.41 20.37 -5.16
CA LEU A 385 -7.40 21.40 -5.52
C LEU A 385 -8.57 20.81 -6.32
N CYS A 386 -8.30 19.88 -7.25
CA CYS A 386 -9.35 19.17 -7.98
C CYS A 386 -10.29 18.44 -7.02
N ALA A 387 -9.78 17.80 -5.96
CA ALA A 387 -10.62 17.15 -4.95
C ALA A 387 -11.54 18.13 -4.20
N LEU A 388 -11.12 19.39 -4.01
CA LEU A 388 -11.96 20.45 -3.42
C LEU A 388 -13.03 21.00 -4.37
N MET A 389 -12.84 20.85 -5.69
CA MET A 389 -13.78 21.33 -6.70
C MET A 389 -14.79 20.27 -7.13
N GLN A 390 -14.56 19.00 -6.78
CA GLN A 390 -15.51 17.92 -7.05
C GLN A 390 -16.75 18.09 -6.16
N ILE A 391 -17.94 17.98 -6.76
CA ILE A 391 -19.20 17.91 -6.00
C ILE A 391 -19.16 16.58 -5.25
N ILE A 392 -18.93 16.62 -3.95
CA ILE A 392 -19.08 15.47 -3.07
C ILE A 392 -20.58 15.29 -2.82
N ILE A 393 -21.22 14.46 -3.63
CA ILE A 393 -22.66 14.14 -3.52
C ILE A 393 -22.89 13.29 -2.26
#